data_AF-A0A2G2FHU4-F1
#
_entry.id   AF-A0A2G2FHU4-F1
#
_cell.length_a   1.000
_cell.length_b   1.000
_cell.length_c   1.000
_cell.angle_alpha   90.00
_cell.angle_beta   90.00
_cell.angle_gamma   90.00
#
_symmetry.space_group_name_H-M   'P 1'
#
loop_
_entity.id
_entity.type
_entity.pdbx_description
1 polymer ?
#
loop_
_entity_poly.entity_id
_entity_poly.type
_entity_poly.pdbx_seq_one_letter_code
_entity_poly.pdbx_strand_id
1 'polypeptide(L)'
;MKFIIFIIAVTTLFSCQNSVCDCVEAGEEVNEISASFFDRKYSEAGKDSLERAIEQRDAVCEPFKNMSAAELQKAASKCENLTIQVD
;
A
#
# COMPACT_ATOMS: atom_id res chain seq x y z
N MET A 1 -24.31 37.52 -25.45
CA MET A 1 -23.12 36.63 -25.47
C MET A 1 -22.77 36.37 -24.01
N LYS A 2 -23.16 35.21 -23.48
CA LYS A 2 -22.33 34.00 -23.39
C LYS A 2 -21.09 34.26 -22.53
N PHE A 3 -21.12 33.75 -21.30
CA PHE A 3 -20.06 33.01 -20.59
C PHE A 3 -20.67 32.61 -19.23
N ILE A 4 -21.50 31.56 -19.20
CA ILE A 4 -21.09 30.17 -18.90
C ILE A 4 -20.55 30.12 -17.46
N ILE A 5 -21.42 29.91 -16.47
CA ILE A 5 -21.58 28.63 -15.76
C ILE A 5 -20.22 27.96 -15.54
N PHE A 6 -19.55 28.30 -14.44
CA PHE A 6 -18.47 27.48 -13.89
C PHE A 6 -19.02 26.65 -12.73
N ILE A 7 -19.93 25.74 -13.07
CA ILE A 7 -20.30 24.58 -12.24
C ILE A 7 -19.60 23.39 -12.90
N ILE A 8 -18.37 23.09 -12.51
CA ILE A 8 -17.70 21.81 -12.78
C ILE A 8 -16.81 21.55 -11.56
N ALA A 9 -17.37 20.89 -10.55
CA ALA A 9 -17.09 19.48 -10.28
C ALA A 9 -15.70 19.24 -9.69
N VAL A 10 -15.54 19.57 -8.41
CA VAL A 10 -14.53 18.91 -7.56
C VAL A 10 -15.26 17.80 -6.80
N THR A 11 -15.66 16.77 -7.56
CA THR A 11 -16.25 15.53 -7.04
C THR A 11 -15.41 14.35 -7.52
N THR A 12 -14.14 14.30 -7.12
CA THR A 12 -13.31 13.09 -7.31
C THR A 12 -12.28 12.96 -6.19
N LEU A 13 -12.75 12.79 -4.95
CA LEU A 13 -11.92 12.23 -3.86
C LEU A 13 -12.60 11.02 -3.21
N PHE A 14 -13.44 10.31 -3.97
CA PHE A 14 -13.90 8.98 -3.59
C PHE A 14 -13.14 7.94 -4.40
N SER A 15 -11.96 7.60 -3.92
CA SER A 15 -11.39 6.27 -4.14
C SER A 15 -10.61 5.88 -2.89
N CYS A 16 -11.32 5.67 -1.78
CA CYS A 16 -10.89 4.68 -0.80
C CYS A 16 -11.00 3.31 -1.50
N GLN A 17 -10.00 2.93 -2.27
CA GLN A 17 -9.81 1.54 -2.61
C GLN A 17 -8.75 1.02 -1.66
N ASN A 18 -9.15 0.50 -0.49
CA ASN A 18 -8.29 -0.43 0.25
C ASN A 18 -8.08 -1.63 -0.68
N SER A 19 -7.01 -1.58 -1.47
CA SER A 19 -6.75 -2.55 -2.51
C SER A 19 -5.68 -3.54 -2.03
N VAL A 20 -5.66 -4.73 -2.63
CA VAL A 20 -4.55 -5.68 -2.37
C VAL A 20 -3.21 -5.05 -2.78
N CYS A 21 -3.20 -4.10 -3.71
CA CYS A 21 -1.99 -3.38 -4.10
C CYS A 21 -1.44 -2.52 -2.96
N ASP A 22 -2.29 -1.82 -2.23
CA ASP A 22 -1.86 -0.98 -1.09
C ASP A 22 -1.25 -1.84 0.02
N CYS A 23 -1.82 -3.04 0.24
CA CYS A 23 -1.26 -4.01 1.18
C CYS A 23 0.12 -4.49 0.74
N VAL A 24 0.33 -4.73 -0.56
CA VAL A 24 1.64 -5.10 -1.08
C VAL A 24 2.63 -3.93 -0.96
N GLU A 25 2.26 -2.72 -1.37
CA GLU A 25 3.12 -1.54 -1.30
C GLU A 25 3.55 -1.27 0.14
N ALA A 26 2.63 -1.35 1.11
CA ALA A 26 2.95 -1.26 2.52
C ALA A 26 3.86 -2.40 3.00
N GLY A 27 3.74 -3.60 2.41
CA GLY A 27 4.66 -4.72 2.65
C GLY A 27 6.07 -4.45 2.12
N GLU A 28 6.19 -3.86 0.93
CA GLU A 28 7.46 -3.45 0.34
C GLU A 28 8.13 -2.35 1.16
N GLU A 29 7.37 -1.35 1.61
CA GLU A 29 7.87 -0.29 2.49
C GLU A 29 8.47 -0.86 3.80
N VAL A 30 7.78 -1.80 4.44
CA VAL A 30 8.34 -2.51 5.62
C VAL A 30 9.64 -3.22 5.28
N ASN A 31 9.71 -3.86 4.11
CA ASN A 31 10.91 -4.56 3.66
C ASN A 31 12.08 -3.60 3.41
N GLU A 32 11.84 -2.47 2.73
CA GLU A 32 12.85 -1.44 2.47
C GLU A 32 13.39 -0.83 3.76
N ILE A 33 12.49 -0.45 4.68
CA ILE A 33 12.86 0.09 5.98
C ILE A 33 13.66 -0.96 6.75
N SER A 34 13.21 -2.21 6.80
CA SER A 34 13.92 -3.32 7.46
C SER A 34 15.30 -3.55 6.85
N ALA A 35 15.41 -3.54 5.53
CA ALA A 35 16.68 -3.70 4.83
C ALA A 35 17.68 -2.60 5.20
N SER A 36 17.20 -1.35 5.38
CA SER A 36 18.05 -0.24 5.79
C SER A 36 18.77 -0.48 7.13
N PHE A 37 18.24 -1.35 8.02
CA PHE A 37 18.86 -1.66 9.32
C PHE A 37 20.19 -2.40 9.19
N PHE A 38 20.43 -3.09 8.08
CA PHE A 38 21.71 -3.78 7.85
C PHE A 38 22.86 -2.81 7.55
N ASP A 39 22.56 -1.64 6.98
CA ASP A 39 23.57 -0.68 6.52
C ASP A 39 23.70 0.56 7.43
N ARG A 40 22.80 0.73 8.40
CA ARG A 40 22.77 1.88 9.33
C ARG A 40 23.13 1.49 10.75
N LYS A 41 23.57 2.47 11.55
CA LYS A 41 23.60 2.31 13.02
C LYS A 41 22.19 2.28 13.58
N TYR A 42 22.02 1.50 14.64
CA TYR A 42 20.80 1.49 15.44
C TYR A 42 20.39 2.90 15.87
N SER A 43 19.10 3.21 15.76
CA SER A 43 18.50 4.40 16.34
C SER A 43 17.04 4.14 16.70
N GLU A 44 16.57 4.73 17.80
CA GLU A 44 15.15 4.65 18.22
C GLU A 44 14.23 5.16 17.11
N ALA A 45 14.59 6.27 16.45
CA ALA A 45 13.82 6.79 15.32
C ALA A 45 13.68 5.77 14.17
N GLY A 46 14.69 4.93 13.94
CA GLY A 46 14.59 3.84 12.97
C GLY A 46 13.58 2.79 13.38
N LYS A 47 13.68 2.35 14.64
CA LYS A 47 12.75 1.40 15.23
C LYS A 47 11.31 1.91 15.17
N ASP A 48 11.08 3.17 15.55
CA ASP A 48 9.75 3.81 15.51
C ASP A 48 9.21 3.94 14.08
N SER A 49 10.07 4.15 13.09
CA SER A 49 9.67 4.14 11.68
C SER A 49 9.25 2.74 11.23
N LEU A 50 9.99 1.71 11.63
CA LEU A 50 9.68 0.33 11.29
C LEU A 50 8.37 -0.13 11.96
N GLU A 51 8.19 0.15 13.25
CA GLU A 51 6.96 -0.21 13.99
C GLU A 51 5.73 0.44 13.35
N ARG A 52 5.82 1.71 12.97
CA ARG A 52 4.73 2.42 12.28
C ARG A 52 4.42 1.83 10.91
N ALA A 53 5.43 1.47 10.13
CA ALA A 53 5.23 0.83 8.83
C ALA A 53 4.57 -0.54 8.97
N ILE A 54 4.94 -1.31 10.01
CA ILE A 54 4.30 -2.58 10.35
C ILE A 54 2.83 -2.38 10.71
N GLU A 55 2.51 -1.41 11.58
CA GLU A 55 1.13 -1.11 11.97
C GLU A 55 0.27 -0.68 10.76
N GLN A 56 0.82 0.15 9.88
CA GLN A 56 0.16 0.58 8.65
C GLN A 56 -0.11 -0.60 7.72
N ARG A 57 0.89 -1.43 7.46
CA ARG A 57 0.74 -2.66 6.66
C ARG A 57 -0.35 -3.54 7.26
N ASP A 58 -0.30 -3.81 8.57
CA ASP A 58 -1.27 -4.69 9.22
C ASP A 58 -2.69 -4.15 9.12
N ALA A 59 -2.88 -2.84 9.26
CA ALA A 59 -4.18 -2.20 9.10
C ALA A 59 -4.73 -2.29 7.67
N VAL A 60 -3.90 -2.04 6.66
CA VAL A 60 -4.30 -2.08 5.25
C VAL A 60 -4.48 -3.51 4.75
N CYS A 61 -3.68 -4.45 5.27
CA CYS A 61 -3.73 -5.86 4.88
C CYS A 61 -4.81 -6.67 5.63
N GLU A 62 -5.39 -6.16 6.71
CA GLU A 62 -6.40 -6.86 7.52
C GLU A 62 -7.54 -7.49 6.68
N PRO A 63 -8.13 -6.79 5.68
CA PRO A 63 -9.21 -7.36 4.87
C PRO A 63 -8.79 -8.56 4.00
N PHE A 64 -7.48 -8.75 3.80
CA PHE A 64 -6.93 -9.74 2.89
C PHE A 64 -6.32 -10.95 3.60
N LYS A 65 -6.13 -10.89 4.93
CA LYS A 65 -5.52 -11.98 5.72
C LYS A 65 -6.22 -13.33 5.59
N ASN A 66 -7.54 -13.30 5.34
CA ASN A 66 -8.37 -14.51 5.22
C ASN A 66 -8.62 -14.91 3.76
N MET A 67 -8.06 -14.19 2.78
CA MET A 67 -8.16 -14.57 1.37
C MET A 67 -7.27 -15.78 1.08
N SER A 68 -7.76 -16.70 0.25
CA SER A 68 -6.92 -17.78 -0.26
C SER A 68 -5.82 -17.24 -1.17
N ALA A 69 -4.75 -18.02 -1.34
CA ALA A 69 -3.65 -17.66 -2.24
C ALA A 69 -4.13 -17.34 -3.68
N ALA A 70 -5.13 -18.07 -4.19
CA ALA A 70 -5.70 -17.82 -5.50
C ALA A 70 -6.48 -16.49 -5.57
N GLU A 71 -7.18 -16.11 -4.51
CA GLU A 71 -7.90 -14.83 -4.42
C GLU A 71 -6.93 -13.66 -4.31
N LEU A 72 -5.87 -13.80 -3.51
CA LEU A 72 -4.79 -12.82 -3.41
C LEU A 72 -4.10 -12.64 -4.75
N GLN A 73 -3.73 -13.74 -5.43
CA GLN A 73 -3.06 -13.67 -6.74
C GLN A 73 -3.95 -13.02 -7.81
N LYS A 74 -5.25 -13.31 -7.79
CA LYS A 74 -6.23 -12.67 -8.69
C LYS A 74 -6.44 -11.19 -8.38
N ALA A 75 -6.35 -10.79 -7.12
CA ALA A 75 -6.45 -9.40 -6.72
C ALA A 75 -5.14 -8.64 -7.04
N ALA A 76 -3.99 -9.28 -6.82
CA ALA A 76 -2.65 -8.77 -7.09
C ALA A 76 -2.33 -8.65 -8.59
N SER A 77 -2.91 -9.50 -9.45
CA SER A 77 -2.70 -9.44 -10.91
C SER A 77 -3.24 -8.17 -11.57
N LYS A 78 -3.99 -7.36 -10.81
CA LYS A 78 -4.48 -6.03 -11.24
C LYS A 78 -3.54 -4.89 -10.81
N CYS A 79 -2.50 -5.19 -10.04
CA CYS A 79 -1.51 -4.22 -9.64
C CYS A 79 -0.44 -4.16 -10.74
N GLU A 80 -0.24 -2.99 -11.35
CA GLU A 80 0.69 -2.82 -12.48
C GLU A 80 2.16 -3.15 -12.16
N ASN A 81 2.52 -3.28 -10.86
CA ASN A 81 3.89 -3.44 -10.39
C ASN A 81 4.23 -4.80 -9.72
N LEU A 82 3.29 -5.75 -9.62
CA LEU A 82 3.52 -6.99 -8.89
C LEU A 82 4.01 -8.14 -9.78
N THR A 83 5.32 -8.33 -9.85
CA THR A 83 5.90 -9.60 -10.33
C THR A 83 6.08 -10.54 -9.13
N ILE A 84 5.04 -11.28 -8.77
CA ILE A 84 5.16 -12.36 -7.77
C ILE A 84 5.87 -13.53 -8.46
N GLN A 85 7.18 -13.70 -8.20
CA GLN A 85 7.86 -14.94 -8.53
C GLN A 85 7.45 -16.00 -7.51
N VAL A 86 6.81 -17.06 -7.99
CA VAL A 86 6.46 -18.24 -7.21
C VAL A 86 7.45 -19.32 -7.63
N ASP A 87 8.37 -19.67 -6.74
CA ASP A 87 9.29 -20.80 -6.91
C ASP A 87 8.58 -22.15 -6.66
#